data_AF-A0A1Q2ZYX9-F1
#
_entry.id   AF-A0A1Q2ZYX9-F1
#
_cell.length_a   1.000
_cell.length_b   1.000
_cell.length_c   1.000
_cell.angle_alpha   90.00
_cell.angle_beta   90.00
_cell.angle_gamma   90.00
#
_symmetry.space_group_name_H-M   'P 1'
#
loop_
_entity.id
_entity.type
_entity.pdbx_description
1 polymer ?
#
loop_
_entity_poly.entity_id
_entity_poly.type
_entity_poly.pdbx_seq_one_letter_code
_entity_poly.pdbx_strand_id
1 'polypeptide(L)'
;MAALSSVNGLFLRVAFLLTISFFCFKNVNSILENSYVVLLTHSMNLPMLAMSPYSGQLGIFGVLFLMLAFSDLLPLLESNQKYFYSIVPARLTAYFILTALSYVWTSNLYLHNNAVFLFCFNEVWLNFVIYGSIREERNEEFKRTTQFVNNTEIFQEDGEEEDGEGVPLTSIQEIEQLEDDNEQE
;
A
#
# COMPACT_ATOMS: atom_id res chain seq x y z
N MET A 1 18.38 5.86 -2.55
CA MET A 1 18.25 4.42 -2.21
C MET A 1 17.23 4.33 -1.10
N ALA A 2 15.94 4.30 -1.46
CA ALA A 2 14.86 4.12 -0.49
C ALA A 2 15.05 2.78 0.23
N ALA A 3 15.25 2.79 1.54
CA ALA A 3 15.53 1.58 2.32
C ALA A 3 14.33 0.62 2.41
N LEU A 4 13.15 1.03 1.92
CA LEU A 4 11.93 0.24 1.86
C LEU A 4 11.16 0.61 0.58
N SER A 5 11.15 -0.31 -0.39
CA SER A 5 10.25 -0.20 -1.54
C SER A 5 8.80 -0.36 -1.10
N SER A 6 7.89 0.41 -1.71
CA SER A 6 6.45 0.36 -1.47
C SER A 6 5.89 -1.06 -1.63
N VAL A 7 6.42 -1.81 -2.61
CA VAL A 7 6.06 -3.19 -2.90
C VAL A 7 6.33 -4.09 -1.69
N ASN A 8 7.50 -3.94 -1.06
CA ASN A 8 7.85 -4.74 0.11
C ASN A 8 6.97 -4.38 1.33
N GLY A 9 6.64 -3.09 1.50
CA GLY A 9 5.71 -2.65 2.53
C GLY A 9 4.29 -3.23 2.35
N LEU A 10 3.81 -3.28 1.10
CA LEU A 10 2.53 -3.89 0.75
C LEU A 10 2.53 -5.40 0.98
N PHE A 11 3.59 -6.11 0.59
CA PHE A 11 3.75 -7.54 0.88
C PHE A 11 3.75 -7.83 2.38
N LEU A 12 4.48 -7.03 3.18
CA LEU A 12 4.50 -7.16 4.63
C LEU A 12 3.10 -6.99 5.22
N ARG A 13 2.32 -6.05 4.71
CA ARG A 13 0.94 -5.83 5.16
C ARG A 13 0.01 -6.98 4.78
N VAL A 14 0.12 -7.52 3.56
CA VAL A 14 -0.65 -8.71 3.17
C VAL A 14 -0.28 -9.90 4.06
N ALA A 15 1.01 -10.12 4.33
CA ALA A 15 1.49 -11.17 5.22
C ALA A 15 0.98 -11.01 6.67
N PHE A 16 0.92 -9.77 7.17
CA PHE A 16 0.34 -9.45 8.47
C PHE A 16 -1.14 -9.82 8.55
N LEU A 17 -1.94 -9.43 7.55
CA LEU A 17 -3.38 -9.76 7.47
C LEU A 17 -3.62 -11.26 7.38
N LEU A 18 -2.82 -11.99 6.59
CA LEU A 18 -2.90 -13.44 6.49
C LEU A 18 -2.53 -14.12 7.82
N THR A 19 -1.54 -13.60 8.53
CA THR A 19 -1.13 -14.13 9.84
C THR A 19 -2.23 -13.95 10.87
N ILE A 20 -2.85 -12.76 10.94
CA ILE A 20 -4.00 -12.52 11.84
C ILE A 20 -5.17 -13.43 11.48
N SER A 21 -5.51 -13.55 10.19
CA SER A 21 -6.57 -14.45 9.72
C SER A 21 -6.32 -15.90 10.17
N PHE A 22 -5.09 -16.39 10.03
CA PHE A 22 -4.69 -17.72 10.49
C PHE A 22 -4.86 -17.90 12.01
N PHE A 23 -4.44 -16.91 12.81
CA PHE A 23 -4.61 -16.97 14.26
C PHE A 23 -6.09 -16.87 14.69
N CYS A 24 -6.94 -16.14 13.95
CA CYS A 24 -8.38 -16.15 14.17
C CYS A 24 -8.99 -17.55 13.98
N PHE A 25 -8.47 -18.37 13.06
CA PHE A 25 -8.97 -19.75 12.89
C PHE A 25 -8.39 -20.72 13.91
N LYS A 26 -7.12 -20.54 14.31
CA LYS A 26 -6.44 -21.49 15.20
C LYS A 26 -6.67 -21.20 16.68
N ASN A 27 -6.32 -20.00 17.13
CA ASN A 27 -6.47 -19.57 18.52
C ASN A 27 -6.22 -18.06 18.65
N VAL A 28 -7.28 -17.29 18.91
CA VAL A 28 -7.21 -15.83 19.10
C VAL A 28 -6.50 -15.42 20.40
N ASN A 29 -6.53 -16.27 21.43
CA ASN A 29 -5.91 -15.95 22.71
C ASN A 29 -4.39 -15.80 22.59
N SER A 30 -3.77 -16.47 21.61
CA SER A 30 -2.34 -16.28 21.32
C SER A 30 -1.97 -14.84 20.92
N ILE A 31 -2.93 -14.06 20.39
CA ILE A 31 -2.74 -12.64 20.07
C ILE A 31 -3.08 -11.78 21.30
N LEU A 32 -4.22 -12.06 21.95
CA LEU A 32 -4.74 -11.24 23.06
C LEU A 32 -3.89 -11.33 24.33
N GLU A 33 -3.28 -12.48 24.60
CA GLU A 33 -2.43 -12.70 25.78
C GLU A 33 -0.97 -12.33 25.54
N ASN A 34 -0.63 -11.82 24.36
CA ASN A 34 0.73 -11.41 24.07
C ASN A 34 1.13 -10.20 24.95
N SER A 35 2.33 -10.24 25.52
CA SER A 35 2.82 -9.19 26.43
C SER A 35 2.76 -7.78 25.84
N TYR A 36 2.98 -7.62 24.52
CA TYR A 36 2.87 -6.32 23.85
C TYR A 36 1.42 -5.82 23.82
N VAL A 37 0.48 -6.70 23.52
CA VAL A 37 -0.96 -6.41 23.48
C VAL A 37 -1.48 -6.04 24.87
N VAL A 38 -1.07 -6.80 25.89
CA VAL A 38 -1.45 -6.54 27.29
C VAL A 38 -0.87 -5.20 27.78
N LEU A 39 0.42 -4.95 27.54
CA LEU A 39 1.06 -3.70 27.96
C LEU A 39 0.42 -2.48 27.30
N LEU A 40 0.12 -2.55 26.00
CA LEU A 40 -0.53 -1.46 25.28
C LEU A 40 -1.98 -1.25 25.71
N THR A 41 -2.72 -2.34 25.97
CA THR A 41 -4.08 -2.28 26.52
C THR A 41 -4.11 -1.56 27.87
N HIS A 42 -3.20 -1.92 28.78
CA HIS A 42 -3.08 -1.26 30.09
C HIS A 42 -2.65 0.21 29.96
N SER A 43 -1.71 0.50 29.06
CA SER A 43 -1.23 1.87 28.84
C SER A 43 -2.31 2.79 28.29
N MET A 44 -3.21 2.26 27.46
CA MET A 44 -4.33 3.00 26.86
C MET A 44 -5.62 2.91 27.68
N ASN A 45 -5.61 2.20 28.82
CA ASN A 45 -6.75 1.97 29.69
C ASN A 45 -7.99 1.43 28.94
N LEU A 46 -7.76 0.49 28.02
CA LEU A 46 -8.81 -0.11 27.20
C LEU A 46 -9.38 -1.37 27.87
N PRO A 47 -10.69 -1.68 27.68
CA PRO A 47 -11.26 -2.90 28.19
C PRO A 47 -10.67 -4.11 27.46
N MET A 48 -10.12 -5.04 28.23
CA MET A 48 -9.54 -6.27 27.70
C MET A 48 -10.66 -7.22 27.30
N LEU A 49 -10.70 -7.57 26.01
CA LEU A 49 -11.65 -8.55 25.53
C LEU A 49 -11.12 -9.97 25.76
N ALA A 50 -11.86 -10.75 26.53
CA ALA A 50 -11.69 -12.20 26.59
C ALA A 50 -12.81 -12.85 25.77
N MET A 51 -12.45 -13.48 24.65
CA MET A 51 -13.42 -14.25 23.84
C MET A 51 -13.18 -15.75 24.00
N SER A 52 -14.27 -16.52 23.95
CA SER A 52 -14.19 -17.96 23.82
C SER A 52 -13.48 -18.32 22.49
N PRO A 53 -12.53 -19.27 22.49
CA PRO A 53 -11.81 -19.67 21.28
C PRO A 53 -12.72 -20.27 20.20
N TYR A 54 -13.96 -20.65 20.55
CA TYR A 54 -14.95 -21.25 19.64
C TYR A 54 -16.17 -20.33 19.40
N SER A 55 -15.93 -19.04 19.16
CA SER A 55 -16.98 -18.10 18.77
C SER A 55 -17.14 -18.02 17.25
N GLY A 56 -18.36 -18.19 16.73
CA GLY A 56 -18.64 -18.06 15.29
C GLY A 56 -18.30 -16.68 14.72
N GLN A 57 -18.29 -15.63 15.56
CA GLN A 57 -17.87 -14.29 15.17
C GLN A 57 -16.39 -14.24 14.75
N LEU A 58 -15.54 -15.02 15.43
CA LEU A 58 -14.11 -15.08 15.14
C LEU A 58 -13.84 -15.67 13.76
N GLY A 59 -14.62 -16.68 13.36
CA GLY A 59 -14.55 -17.26 12.01
C GLY A 59 -14.93 -16.26 10.92
N ILE A 60 -15.97 -15.47 11.14
CA ILE A 60 -16.37 -14.40 10.21
C ILE A 60 -15.25 -13.36 10.07
N PHE A 61 -14.67 -12.89 11.18
CA PHE A 61 -13.55 -11.96 11.12
C PHE A 61 -12.31 -12.54 10.41
N GLY A 62 -12.01 -13.83 10.62
CA GLY A 62 -10.95 -14.52 9.91
C GLY A 62 -11.14 -14.50 8.39
N VAL A 63 -12.37 -14.76 7.91
CA VAL A 63 -12.71 -14.69 6.48
C VAL A 63 -12.63 -13.26 5.94
N LEU A 64 -13.09 -12.27 6.71
CA LEU A 64 -13.00 -10.86 6.32
C LEU A 64 -11.55 -10.39 6.17
N PHE A 65 -10.66 -10.76 7.09
CA PHE A 65 -9.23 -10.43 6.98
C PHE A 65 -8.57 -11.12 5.79
N LEU A 66 -8.97 -12.35 5.47
CA LEU A 66 -8.52 -13.05 4.29
C LEU A 66 -8.97 -12.31 3.03
N MET A 67 -10.25 -11.95 2.93
CA MET A 67 -10.77 -11.18 1.80
C MET A 67 -10.04 -9.83 1.64
N LEU A 68 -9.72 -9.16 2.75
CA LEU A 68 -8.95 -7.91 2.75
C LEU A 68 -7.51 -8.13 2.22
N ALA A 69 -6.86 -9.22 2.64
CA ALA A 69 -5.52 -9.57 2.16
C ALA A 69 -5.51 -9.86 0.66
N PHE A 70 -6.49 -10.61 0.15
CA PHE A 70 -6.61 -10.90 -1.29
C PHE A 70 -6.96 -9.66 -2.12
N SER A 71 -7.78 -8.75 -1.57
CA SER A 71 -8.10 -7.48 -2.23
C SER A 71 -6.87 -6.59 -2.45
N ASP A 72 -5.83 -6.74 -1.61
CA ASP A 72 -4.56 -6.02 -1.77
C ASP A 72 -3.53 -6.84 -2.56
N LEU A 73 -3.62 -8.17 -2.52
CA LEU A 73 -2.74 -9.07 -3.27
C LEU A 73 -2.96 -8.96 -4.78
N LEU A 74 -4.21 -8.87 -5.25
CA LEU A 74 -4.48 -8.82 -6.70
C LEU A 74 -3.86 -7.59 -7.39
N PRO A 75 -4.07 -6.35 -6.92
CA PRO A 75 -3.44 -5.18 -7.53
C PRO A 75 -1.91 -5.17 -7.39
N LEU A 76 -1.37 -5.86 -6.38
CA LEU A 76 0.07 -6.01 -6.18
C LEU A 76 0.68 -6.93 -7.25
N LEU A 77 -0.02 -8.02 -7.63
CA LEU A 77 0.39 -8.90 -8.72
C LEU A 77 0.33 -8.19 -10.09
N GLU A 78 -0.62 -7.28 -10.26
CA GLU A 78 -0.77 -6.48 -11.49
C GLU A 78 0.27 -5.33 -11.56
N SER A 79 1.03 -5.07 -10.49
CA SER A 79 1.96 -3.93 -10.39
C SER A 79 1.30 -2.57 -10.68
N ASN A 80 0.03 -2.42 -10.28
CA ASN A 80 -0.74 -1.19 -10.55
C ASN A 80 -0.43 -0.09 -9.53
N GLN A 81 0.66 0.64 -9.74
CA GLN A 81 1.13 1.71 -8.84
C GLN A 81 0.10 2.85 -8.67
N LYS A 82 -0.66 3.17 -9.72
CA LYS A 82 -1.69 4.23 -9.68
C LYS A 82 -2.80 3.92 -8.69
N TYR A 83 -3.20 2.65 -8.57
CA TYR A 83 -4.18 2.22 -7.58
C TYR A 83 -3.69 2.49 -6.15
N PHE A 84 -2.44 2.13 -5.86
CA PHE A 84 -1.84 2.30 -4.54
C PHE A 84 -1.72 3.77 -4.12
N TYR A 85 -1.45 4.67 -5.07
CA TYR A 85 -1.36 6.11 -4.80
C TYR A 85 -2.66 6.71 -4.27
N SER A 86 -3.82 6.21 -4.70
CA SER A 86 -5.11 6.71 -4.24
C SER A 86 -5.63 5.96 -3.02
N ILE A 87 -5.51 4.63 -3.00
CA ILE A 87 -6.15 3.81 -1.97
C ILE A 87 -5.43 3.88 -0.62
N VAL A 88 -4.09 3.95 -0.61
CA VAL A 88 -3.29 3.95 0.62
C VAL A 88 -3.59 5.17 1.50
N PRO A 89 -3.56 6.43 1.01
CA PRO A 89 -3.89 7.58 1.86
C PRO A 89 -5.37 7.60 2.30
N ALA A 90 -6.29 7.16 1.44
CA ALA A 90 -7.71 7.05 1.82
C ALA A 90 -7.90 6.04 2.97
N ARG A 91 -7.22 4.90 2.89
CA ARG A 91 -7.25 3.84 3.89
C ARG A 91 -6.60 4.25 5.20
N LEU A 92 -5.45 4.94 5.14
CA LEU A 92 -4.82 5.53 6.31
C LEU A 92 -5.79 6.48 7.03
N THR A 93 -6.48 7.33 6.28
CA THR A 93 -7.46 8.26 6.85
C THR A 93 -8.63 7.52 7.51
N ALA A 94 -9.15 6.49 6.84
CA ALA A 94 -10.24 5.67 7.39
C ALA A 94 -9.85 4.96 8.70
N TYR A 95 -8.67 4.32 8.74
CA TYR A 95 -8.19 3.65 9.96
C TYR A 95 -7.79 4.62 11.06
N PHE A 96 -7.30 5.81 10.70
CA PHE A 96 -7.02 6.85 11.68
C PHE A 96 -8.31 7.32 12.37
N ILE A 97 -9.37 7.57 11.59
CA ILE A 97 -10.70 7.91 12.12
C ILE A 97 -11.25 6.76 12.99
N LEU A 98 -11.16 5.51 12.50
CA LEU A 98 -11.62 4.34 13.28
C LEU A 98 -10.87 4.18 14.60
N THR A 99 -9.55 4.39 14.61
CA THR A 99 -8.73 4.32 15.82
C THR A 99 -9.14 5.40 16.81
N ALA A 100 -9.33 6.64 16.33
CA ALA A 100 -9.77 7.76 17.17
C ALA A 100 -11.18 7.51 17.73
N LEU A 101 -12.12 7.02 16.92
CA LEU A 101 -13.47 6.67 17.36
C LEU A 101 -13.47 5.52 18.37
N SER A 102 -12.66 4.49 18.13
CA SER A 102 -12.50 3.35 19.05
C SER A 102 -11.99 3.82 20.42
N TYR A 103 -11.12 4.84 20.47
CA TYR A 103 -10.62 5.40 21.71
C TYR A 103 -11.63 6.33 22.41
N VAL A 104 -12.23 7.28 21.70
CA VAL A 104 -13.07 8.34 22.29
C VAL A 104 -14.48 7.84 22.63
N TRP A 105 -15.03 6.88 21.87
CA TRP A 105 -16.42 6.44 22.01
C TRP A 105 -16.59 5.35 23.09
N THR A 106 -16.27 5.70 24.33
CA THR A 106 -16.34 4.81 25.50
C THR A 106 -17.75 4.24 25.76
N SER A 107 -18.80 4.90 25.29
CA SER A 107 -20.19 4.47 25.46
C SER A 107 -20.57 3.24 24.61
N ASN A 108 -19.76 2.85 23.61
CA ASN A 108 -20.10 1.76 22.70
C ASN A 108 -19.06 0.63 22.81
N LEU A 109 -19.30 -0.33 23.72
CA LEU A 109 -18.37 -1.43 24.03
C LEU A 109 -17.99 -2.28 22.81
N TYR A 110 -18.79 -2.27 21.74
CA TYR A 110 -18.47 -3.02 20.53
C TYR A 110 -17.30 -2.43 19.74
N LEU A 111 -17.11 -1.10 19.80
CA LEU A 111 -16.00 -0.41 19.12
C LEU A 111 -14.88 -0.01 20.10
N HIS A 112 -15.22 0.24 21.36
CA HIS A 112 -14.27 0.54 22.42
C HIS A 112 -13.72 -0.75 23.02
N ASN A 113 -12.78 -1.37 22.31
CA ASN A 113 -12.25 -2.69 22.62
C ASN A 113 -10.75 -2.74 22.31
N ASN A 114 -9.97 -3.42 23.16
CA ASN A 114 -8.54 -3.57 22.94
C ASN A 114 -8.20 -4.19 21.57
N ALA A 115 -8.96 -5.20 21.11
CA ALA A 115 -8.70 -5.89 19.84
C ALA A 115 -8.90 -4.96 18.63
N VAL A 116 -9.99 -4.19 18.63
CA VAL A 116 -10.32 -3.25 17.54
C VAL A 116 -9.30 -2.12 17.52
N PHE A 117 -9.00 -1.52 18.68
CA PHE A 117 -8.03 -0.45 18.78
C PHE A 117 -6.64 -0.89 18.33
N LEU A 118 -6.15 -2.04 18.80
CA LEU A 118 -4.83 -2.55 18.43
C LEU A 118 -4.72 -2.89 16.95
N PHE A 119 -5.77 -3.48 16.38
CA PHE A 119 -5.81 -3.76 14.94
C PHE A 119 -5.75 -2.46 14.14
N CYS A 120 -6.61 -1.48 14.44
CA CYS A 120 -6.64 -0.21 13.74
C CYS A 120 -5.34 0.59 13.94
N PHE A 121 -4.77 0.60 15.14
CA PHE A 121 -3.50 1.25 15.44
C PHE A 121 -2.34 0.65 14.63
N ASN A 122 -2.24 -0.68 14.54
CA ASN A 122 -1.24 -1.34 13.71
C ASN A 122 -1.46 -1.05 12.22
N GLU A 123 -2.72 -1.05 11.74
CA GLU A 123 -3.02 -0.67 10.36
C GLU A 123 -2.63 0.80 10.06
N VAL A 124 -2.87 1.74 10.98
CA VAL A 124 -2.42 3.14 10.82
C VAL A 124 -0.90 3.18 10.68
N TRP A 125 -0.17 2.48 11.54
CA TRP A 125 1.29 2.43 11.50
C TRP A 125 1.82 1.84 10.19
N LEU A 126 1.30 0.69 9.77
CA LEU A 126 1.70 0.03 8.51
C LEU A 126 1.38 0.90 7.29
N ASN A 127 0.16 1.45 7.21
CA ASN A 127 -0.22 2.32 6.11
C ASN A 127 0.61 3.62 6.09
N PHE A 128 1.07 4.12 7.25
CA PHE A 128 1.94 5.29 7.33
C PHE A 128 3.32 5.00 6.73
N VAL A 129 3.91 3.84 7.06
CA VAL A 129 5.18 3.40 6.46
C VAL A 129 5.04 3.23 4.94
N ILE A 130 3.98 2.55 4.49
CA ILE A 130 3.72 2.34 3.05
C ILE A 130 3.51 3.67 2.32
N TYR A 131 2.74 4.58 2.91
CA TYR A 131 2.52 5.92 2.34
C TYR A 131 3.84 6.70 2.23
N GLY A 132 4.71 6.60 3.24
CA GLY A 132 6.04 7.19 3.21
C GLY A 132 6.86 6.69 2.01
N SER A 133 6.96 5.36 1.85
CA SER A 133 7.66 4.73 0.72
C SER A 133 7.07 5.14 -0.64
N ILE A 134 5.75 5.10 -0.78
CA ILE A 134 5.05 5.51 -2.01
C ILE A 134 5.35 6.98 -2.36
N ARG A 135 5.32 7.86 -1.35
CA ARG A 135 5.58 9.28 -1.56
C ARG A 135 7.02 9.53 -1.99
N GLU A 136 7.97 8.78 -1.44
CA GLU A 136 9.39 8.86 -1.82
C GLU A 136 9.60 8.37 -3.25
N GLU A 137 9.07 7.20 -3.61
CA GLU A 137 9.14 6.66 -4.99
C GLU A 137 8.55 7.64 -6.00
N ARG A 138 7.37 8.19 -5.71
CA ARG A 138 6.74 9.21 -6.56
C ARG A 138 7.63 10.45 -6.73
N ASN A 139 8.28 10.89 -5.65
CA ASN A 139 9.18 12.05 -5.71
C ASN A 139 10.46 11.74 -6.52
N GLU A 140 10.97 10.51 -6.45
CA GLU A 140 12.09 10.06 -7.29
C GLU A 140 11.68 10.00 -8.77
N GLU A 141 10.48 9.50 -9.09
CA GLU A 141 9.94 9.50 -10.45
C GLU A 141 9.80 10.92 -11.02
N PHE A 142 9.20 11.84 -10.26
CA PHE A 142 9.08 13.24 -10.69
C PHE A 142 10.45 13.89 -10.96
N LYS A 143 11.45 13.61 -10.13
CA LYS A 143 12.82 14.10 -10.36
C LYS A 143 13.42 13.52 -11.64
N ARG A 144 13.24 12.22 -11.89
CA ARG A 144 13.71 11.58 -13.12
C ARG A 144 13.04 12.19 -14.34
N THR A 145 11.72 12.29 -14.36
CA THR A 145 10.98 12.88 -15.50
C THR A 145 11.42 14.32 -15.76
N THR A 146 11.56 15.14 -14.72
CA THR A 146 12.01 16.54 -14.87
C THR A 146 13.45 16.62 -15.39
N GLN A 147 14.34 15.73 -14.95
CA GLN A 147 15.71 15.67 -15.44
C GLN A 147 15.77 15.27 -16.92
N PHE A 148 14.92 14.34 -17.37
CA PHE A 148 14.83 13.97 -18.78
C PHE A 148 14.29 15.12 -19.63
N VAL A 149 13.22 15.80 -19.20
CA VAL A 149 12.68 16.96 -19.93
C VAL A 149 13.72 18.07 -20.04
N ASN A 150 14.38 18.41 -18.94
CA ASN A 150 15.42 19.44 -18.94
C ASN A 150 16.62 19.05 -19.82
N ASN A 151 17.05 17.78 -19.80
CA ASN A 151 18.10 17.32 -20.72
C ASN A 151 17.63 17.34 -22.19
N THR A 152 16.41 16.93 -22.49
CA THR A 152 15.86 16.97 -23.86
C THR A 152 15.73 18.40 -24.38
N GLU A 153 15.32 19.35 -23.53
CA GLU A 153 15.31 20.78 -23.89
C GLU A 153 16.73 21.30 -24.15
N ILE A 154 17.72 20.89 -23.35
CA ILE A 154 19.14 21.24 -23.58
C ILE A 154 19.65 20.62 -24.90
N PHE A 155 19.29 19.37 -25.22
CA PHE A 155 19.66 18.75 -26.51
C PHE A 155 18.92 19.37 -27.72
N GLN A 156 17.75 19.98 -27.51
CA GLN A 156 17.05 20.73 -28.56
C GLN A 156 17.64 22.13 -28.75
N GLU A 157 17.98 22.84 -27.68
CA GLU A 157 18.63 24.16 -27.77
C GLU A 157 20.06 24.08 -28.33
N ASP A 158 20.81 23.01 -28.02
CA ASP A 158 22.14 22.76 -28.60
C ASP A 158 22.07 22.14 -30.02
N GLY A 159 20.89 21.78 -30.51
CA GLY A 159 20.66 21.12 -31.80
C GLY A 159 20.17 22.04 -32.93
N GLU A 160 19.94 23.33 -32.66
CA GLU A 160 19.53 24.32 -33.68
C GLU A 160 20.72 25.06 -34.33
N GLU A 161 21.96 24.73 -33.96
CA GLU A 161 23.17 25.23 -34.63
C GLU A 161 24.13 24.09 -35.01
N GLU A 162 23.73 23.18 -35.89
CA GLU A 162 24.63 22.64 -36.94
C GLU A 162 23.87 21.78 -37.96
N ASP A 163 24.13 22.07 -39.23
CA ASP A 163 23.57 21.44 -40.42
C ASP A 163 23.68 19.90 -40.40
N GLY A 164 22.54 19.24 -40.67
CA GLY A 164 22.41 17.99 -41.41
C GLY A 164 23.25 16.77 -41.01
N GLU A 165 22.68 15.85 -40.23
CA GLU A 165 22.61 14.41 -40.54
C GLU A 165 21.95 13.61 -39.39
N GLY A 166 20.99 12.74 -39.75
CA GLY A 166 20.66 11.53 -38.97
C GLY A 166 19.88 11.69 -37.67
N VAL A 167 18.57 11.96 -37.76
CA VAL A 167 17.64 11.77 -36.63
C VAL A 167 17.52 10.27 -36.30
N PRO A 168 17.78 9.81 -35.06
CA PRO A 168 17.50 8.42 -34.69
C PRO A 168 15.98 8.26 -34.51
N LEU A 169 15.36 7.53 -35.43
CA LEU A 169 13.92 7.25 -35.43
C LEU A 169 13.54 6.48 -34.15
N THR A 170 12.46 6.94 -33.51
CA THR A 170 11.81 6.13 -32.48
C THR A 170 11.11 4.95 -33.14
N SER A 171 11.10 3.78 -32.49
CA SER A 171 10.63 2.49 -33.01
C SER A 171 9.19 2.44 -33.53
N ILE A 172 8.42 3.52 -33.37
CA ILE A 172 7.08 3.68 -33.94
C ILE A 172 7.14 4.23 -35.38
N GLN A 173 8.10 5.12 -35.68
CA GLN A 173 8.27 5.67 -37.04
C GLN A 173 8.93 4.68 -38.00
N GLU A 174 9.69 3.71 -37.50
CA GLU A 174 10.33 2.67 -38.31
C GLU A 174 9.31 1.66 -38.87
N ILE A 175 8.17 1.46 -38.20
CA ILE A 175 7.11 0.53 -38.65
C ILE A 175 6.26 1.19 -39.75
N GLU A 176 5.98 2.49 -39.64
CA GLU A 176 5.17 3.23 -40.60
C GLU A 176 5.90 3.37 -41.96
N GLN A 177 7.23 3.51 -41.94
CA GLN A 177 8.03 3.53 -43.19
C GLN A 177 8.13 2.18 -43.89
N LEU A 178 8.03 1.05 -43.16
CA LEU A 178 8.07 -0.30 -43.77
C LEU A 178 6.74 -0.69 -44.45
N GLU A 179 5.62 -0.06 -44.07
CA GLU A 179 4.34 -0.22 -44.77
C GLU A 179 4.32 0.59 -46.07
N ASP A 180 4.84 1.82 -46.08
CA ASP A 180 4.90 2.68 -47.27
C ASP A 180 5.83 2.14 -48.37
N ASP A 181 6.94 1.46 -48.01
CA ASP A 181 7.87 0.88 -48.99
C ASP A 181 7.34 -0.41 -49.64
N ASN A 182 6.42 -1.14 -49.00
CA ASN A 182 5.81 -2.36 -49.58
C ASN A 182 4.65 -2.07 -50.54
N GLU A 183 4.07 -0.87 -50.53
CA GLU A 183 3.02 -0.48 -51.48
C GLU A 183 3.56 0.03 -52.83
N GLN A 184 4.89 0.12 -52.99
CA GLN A 184 5.54 0.65 -54.20
C GLN A 184 6.29 -0.39 -55.07
N GLU A 185 6.27 -1.69 -54.74
CA GLU A 185 6.69 -2.80 -55.63
C GLU A 185 5.50 -3.52 -56.29
#